data_AF-A0AAW2KKP4-F1
#
_entry.id   AF-A0AAW2KKP4-F1
#
_cell.length_a   1.000
_cell.length_b   1.000
_cell.length_c   1.000
_cell.angle_alpha   90.00
_cell.angle_beta   90.00
_cell.angle_gamma   90.00
#
_symmetry.space_group_name_H-M   'P 1'
#
loop_
_entity.id
_entity.type
_entity.pdbx_description
1 polymer ?
#
loop_
_entity_poly.entity_id
_entity_poly.type
_entity_poly.pdbx_seq_one_letter_code
_entity_poly.pdbx_strand_id
1 'polypeptide(L)'
;LLPIIWQAHVKREVPRRTPQEKAPGTPGTAETPGSNESDVPEEFLAFQDLICSELFRENVPRNTSILQGAEWIAEIMTTPHQGHFFDNIRMTKPCFYALVDALTLRGLLPYGQTSRVSSIEEVALFMQTVGMHKRQRDNIERFQHSLETINCRFHQVLSALCAMAPELITRPSFTETHARITDNPDFYPFFKIHTNTLIGITTFL
;
A
#
# COMPACT_ATOMS: atom_id res chain seq x y z
N LEU A 1 2.92 -20.06 16.35
CA LEU A 1 1.52 -20.53 16.43
C LEU A 1 0.65 -20.05 15.26
N LEU A 2 0.90 -18.88 14.67
CA LEU A 2 0.23 -18.43 13.42
C LEU A 2 0.55 -19.24 12.12
N PRO A 3 1.68 -19.96 11.97
CA PRO A 3 1.94 -20.72 10.73
C PRO A 3 1.15 -22.04 10.59
N ILE A 4 0.64 -22.59 11.70
CA ILE A 4 0.00 -23.92 11.72
C ILE A 4 -1.46 -23.85 11.26
N ILE A 5 -2.14 -22.73 11.51
CA ILE A 5 -3.56 -22.53 11.18
C ILE A 5 -3.75 -22.32 9.66
N TRP A 6 -2.79 -21.70 8.98
CA TRP A 6 -2.87 -21.46 7.54
C TRP A 6 -2.85 -22.75 6.71
N GLN A 7 -2.03 -23.73 7.11
CA GLN A 7 -1.92 -25.01 6.40
C GLN A 7 -3.17 -25.90 6.55
N ALA A 8 -4.00 -25.68 7.57
CA ALA A 8 -5.24 -26.43 7.78
C ALA A 8 -6.42 -25.91 6.93
N HIS A 9 -6.37 -24.65 6.48
CA HIS A 9 -7.50 -24.02 5.78
C HIS A 9 -7.54 -24.33 4.28
N VAL A 10 -6.40 -24.64 3.65
CA VAL A 10 -6.30 -24.88 2.20
C VAL A 10 -6.86 -26.26 1.77
N LYS A 11 -7.12 -27.19 2.70
CA LYS A 11 -7.48 -28.59 2.39
C LYS A 11 -8.98 -28.93 2.43
N ARG A 12 -9.87 -27.95 2.55
CA ARG A 12 -11.34 -28.19 2.52
C ARG A 12 -11.97 -27.59 1.27
N GLU A 13 -11.64 -28.14 0.11
CA GLU A 13 -12.52 -28.04 -1.05
C GLU A 13 -13.71 -28.99 -0.84
N VAL A 14 -14.92 -28.44 -0.79
CA VAL A 14 -16.17 -29.20 -0.62
C VAL A 14 -16.78 -29.44 -2.01
N PRO A 15 -17.06 -30.70 -2.41
CA PRO A 15 -17.74 -30.97 -3.67
C PRO A 15 -19.26 -30.71 -3.54
N ARG A 16 -19.83 -30.06 -4.55
CA ARG A 16 -21.28 -29.78 -4.69
C ARG A 16 -22.08 -31.08 -4.70
N ARG A 17 -23.09 -31.21 -3.83
CA ARG A 17 -24.10 -32.30 -3.88
C ARG A 17 -25.42 -31.78 -4.48
N THR A 18 -25.92 -32.49 -5.49
CA THR A 18 -27.30 -32.42 -5.98
C THR A 18 -28.27 -33.13 -5.01
N PRO A 19 -29.57 -32.78 -4.99
CA PRO A 19 -30.53 -33.32 -4.01
C PRO A 19 -31.00 -34.74 -4.37
N GLN A 20 -31.03 -35.66 -3.40
CA GLN A 20 -31.70 -36.96 -3.50
C GLN A 20 -32.85 -37.05 -2.49
N GLU A 21 -33.92 -37.63 -3.01
CA GLU A 21 -35.29 -37.83 -2.51
C GLU A 21 -35.37 -38.85 -1.36
N LYS A 22 -36.27 -38.64 -0.39
CA LYS A 22 -36.42 -39.47 0.83
C LYS A 22 -37.72 -40.29 0.78
N ALA A 23 -37.60 -41.62 0.89
CA ALA A 23 -38.73 -42.53 1.13
C ALA A 23 -38.76 -43.05 2.59
N PRO A 24 -39.91 -43.53 3.12
CA PRO A 24 -40.18 -43.59 4.57
C PRO A 24 -40.32 -44.99 5.20
N GLY A 25 -40.23 -45.04 6.54
CA GLY A 25 -40.65 -46.13 7.44
C GLY A 25 -39.51 -46.63 8.35
N THR A 26 -39.63 -46.99 9.64
CA THR A 26 -40.71 -47.19 10.64
C THR A 26 -39.98 -47.48 12.00
N PRO A 27 -40.62 -47.37 13.20
CA PRO A 27 -39.98 -47.00 14.47
C PRO A 27 -39.72 -48.14 15.47
N GLY A 28 -38.98 -47.83 16.56
CA GLY A 28 -38.87 -48.62 17.78
C GLY A 28 -37.69 -48.14 18.64
N THR A 29 -37.92 -47.28 19.64
CA THR A 29 -38.08 -47.56 21.10
C THR A 29 -36.80 -47.93 21.84
N ALA A 30 -36.65 -47.27 23.01
CA ALA A 30 -35.95 -47.68 24.24
C ALA A 30 -34.70 -46.85 24.58
N GLU A 31 -34.94 -45.93 25.52
CA GLU A 31 -33.98 -45.15 26.28
C GLU A 31 -33.11 -46.04 27.18
N THR A 32 -31.86 -45.63 27.42
CA THR A 32 -31.11 -45.89 28.67
C THR A 32 -30.11 -44.74 28.86
N PRO A 33 -29.95 -44.20 30.08
CA PRO A 33 -29.48 -42.84 30.31
C PRO A 33 -27.96 -42.76 30.31
N GLY A 34 -27.42 -41.92 29.44
CA GLY A 34 -26.00 -41.66 29.31
C GLY A 34 -25.69 -40.20 29.65
N SER A 35 -24.71 -40.04 30.52
CA SER A 35 -23.88 -38.85 30.73
C SER A 35 -24.57 -37.57 31.16
N ASN A 36 -24.43 -37.27 32.45
CA ASN A 36 -23.90 -36.00 32.97
C ASN A 36 -24.02 -34.85 31.97
N GLU A 37 -25.23 -34.31 31.86
CA GLU A 37 -25.47 -33.06 31.16
C GLU A 37 -24.77 -32.00 32.01
N SER A 38 -23.51 -31.72 31.65
CA SER A 38 -22.82 -30.57 32.18
C SER A 38 -23.62 -29.38 31.70
N ASP A 39 -24.51 -28.88 32.56
CA ASP A 39 -25.23 -27.63 32.38
C ASP A 39 -24.18 -26.53 32.18
N VAL A 40 -23.77 -26.34 30.92
CA VAL A 40 -22.99 -25.20 30.51
C VAL A 40 -23.92 -24.03 30.77
N PRO A 41 -23.57 -23.10 31.68
CA PRO A 41 -24.47 -22.01 32.04
C PRO A 41 -24.94 -21.31 30.77
N GLU A 42 -26.24 -21.04 30.67
CA GLU A 42 -26.83 -20.35 29.50
C GLU A 42 -26.09 -19.04 29.19
N GLU A 43 -25.53 -18.40 30.23
CA GLU A 43 -24.63 -17.26 30.14
C GLU A 43 -23.35 -17.55 29.34
N PHE A 44 -22.76 -18.74 29.47
CA PHE A 44 -21.58 -19.16 28.69
C PHE A 44 -21.94 -19.39 27.23
N LEU A 45 -23.12 -19.96 26.94
CA LEU A 45 -23.61 -20.12 25.56
C LEU A 45 -23.97 -18.77 24.93
N ALA A 46 -24.61 -17.86 25.68
CA ALA A 46 -24.90 -16.51 25.23
C ALA A 46 -23.62 -15.68 25.01
N PHE A 47 -22.62 -15.84 25.90
CA PHE A 47 -21.31 -15.21 25.74
C PHE A 47 -20.55 -15.81 24.56
N GLN A 48 -20.65 -17.13 24.35
CA GLN A 48 -20.11 -17.81 23.19
C GLN A 48 -20.78 -17.33 21.91
N ASP A 49 -22.10 -17.21 21.84
CA ASP A 49 -22.81 -16.71 20.65
C ASP A 49 -22.50 -15.23 20.37
N LEU A 50 -22.39 -14.40 21.42
CA LEU A 50 -21.96 -13.00 21.28
C LEU A 50 -20.52 -12.91 20.76
N ILE A 51 -19.59 -13.65 21.35
CA ILE A 51 -18.19 -13.65 20.92
C ILE A 51 -18.01 -14.34 19.56
N CYS A 52 -18.75 -15.41 19.28
CA CYS A 52 -18.70 -16.13 18.01
C CYS A 52 -19.29 -15.28 16.90
N SER A 53 -20.37 -14.54 17.12
CA SER A 53 -20.87 -13.59 16.11
C SER A 53 -19.87 -12.45 15.83
N GLU A 54 -19.12 -12.01 16.85
CA GLU A 54 -18.04 -11.02 16.70
C GLU A 54 -16.78 -11.59 16.02
N LEU A 55 -16.41 -12.85 16.32
CA LEU A 55 -15.26 -13.57 15.75
C LEU A 55 -15.51 -14.11 14.33
N PHE A 56 -16.75 -14.48 14.03
CA PHE A 56 -17.20 -14.99 12.73
C PHE A 56 -18.08 -13.96 12.00
N ARG A 57 -17.80 -12.66 12.18
CA ARG A 57 -18.39 -11.65 11.31
C ARG A 57 -18.20 -12.06 9.86
N GLU A 58 -19.29 -12.13 9.12
CA GLU A 58 -19.23 -12.26 7.67
C GLU A 58 -18.33 -11.15 7.12
N ASN A 59 -17.45 -11.51 6.18
CA ASN A 59 -16.51 -10.55 5.61
C ASN A 59 -17.28 -9.56 4.73
N VAL A 60 -17.73 -8.45 5.34
CA VAL A 60 -18.40 -7.37 4.62
C VAL A 60 -17.36 -6.57 3.85
N PRO A 61 -17.47 -6.48 2.50
CA PRO A 61 -16.55 -5.68 1.71
C PRO A 61 -16.59 -4.20 2.15
N ARG A 62 -15.45 -3.65 2.53
CA ARG A 62 -15.33 -2.23 2.90
C ARG A 62 -15.24 -1.32 1.68
N ASN A 63 -14.47 -1.72 0.68
CA ASN A 63 -14.12 -0.87 -0.45
C ASN A 63 -15.10 -1.11 -1.61
N THR A 64 -16.26 -0.48 -1.52
CA THR A 64 -17.39 -0.70 -2.44
C THR A 64 -17.71 0.51 -3.30
N SER A 65 -16.88 1.55 -3.29
CA SER A 65 -17.11 2.72 -4.16
C SER A 65 -17.04 2.30 -5.63
N ILE A 66 -17.92 2.90 -6.43
CA ILE A 66 -17.93 2.74 -7.88
C ILE A 66 -16.67 3.36 -8.47
N LEU A 67 -16.25 4.53 -7.96
CA LEU A 67 -15.06 5.23 -8.42
C LEU A 67 -13.81 4.57 -7.81
N GLN A 68 -13.17 3.71 -8.60
CA GLN A 68 -11.92 3.05 -8.27
C GLN A 68 -10.74 4.01 -8.45
N GLY A 69 -9.59 3.70 -7.84
CA GLY A 69 -8.40 4.54 -7.91
C GLY A 69 -7.94 4.86 -9.33
N ALA A 70 -7.95 3.87 -10.23
CA ALA A 70 -7.63 4.07 -11.65
C ALA A 70 -8.58 5.04 -12.38
N GLU A 71 -9.88 4.96 -12.09
CA GLU A 71 -10.89 5.82 -12.70
C GLU A 71 -10.79 7.26 -12.20
N TRP A 72 -10.54 7.43 -10.90
CA TRP A 72 -10.27 8.75 -10.33
C TRP A 72 -9.04 9.40 -10.95
N ILE A 73 -7.97 8.65 -11.22
CA ILE A 73 -6.79 9.18 -11.91
C ILE A 73 -7.15 9.60 -13.34
N ALA A 74 -7.88 8.76 -14.06
CA ALA A 74 -8.35 9.10 -15.40
C ALA A 74 -9.15 10.40 -15.40
N GLU A 75 -10.07 10.58 -14.44
CA GLU A 75 -10.87 11.80 -14.26
C GLU A 75 -9.99 13.05 -14.10
N ILE A 76 -9.05 13.04 -13.14
CA ILE A 76 -8.18 14.21 -12.90
C ILE A 76 -7.22 14.46 -14.07
N MET A 77 -6.85 13.42 -14.81
CA MET A 77 -6.02 13.51 -16.02
C MET A 77 -6.79 14.10 -17.20
N THR A 78 -8.05 13.75 -17.39
CA THR A 78 -8.88 14.26 -18.50
C THR A 78 -9.48 15.63 -18.21
N THR A 79 -9.48 16.06 -16.95
CA THR A 79 -10.01 17.37 -16.56
C THR A 79 -9.28 18.51 -17.32
N PRO A 80 -10.02 19.42 -17.99
CA PRO A 80 -9.43 20.52 -18.77
C PRO A 80 -8.66 21.54 -17.93
N HIS A 81 -9.06 21.72 -16.67
CA HIS A 81 -8.40 22.66 -15.78
C HIS A 81 -6.98 22.21 -15.45
N GLN A 82 -5.99 22.99 -15.88
CA GLN A 82 -4.57 22.62 -15.80
C GLN A 82 -4.07 22.47 -14.35
N GLY A 83 -4.63 23.24 -13.41
CA GLY A 83 -4.28 23.18 -11.99
C GLY A 83 -4.79 21.93 -11.27
N HIS A 84 -5.88 21.32 -11.75
CA HIS A 84 -6.58 20.28 -11.00
C HIS A 84 -5.70 19.05 -10.72
N PHE A 85 -4.90 18.65 -11.72
CA PHE A 85 -3.96 17.55 -11.55
C PHE A 85 -2.83 17.91 -10.58
N PHE A 86 -2.28 19.13 -10.71
CA PHE A 86 -1.21 19.61 -9.84
C PHE A 86 -1.68 19.74 -8.38
N ASP A 87 -2.92 20.18 -8.16
CA ASP A 87 -3.49 20.33 -6.84
C ASP A 87 -3.67 18.98 -6.12
N ASN A 88 -3.84 17.89 -6.87
CA ASN A 88 -4.01 16.54 -6.33
C ASN A 88 -2.71 15.72 -6.27
N ILE A 89 -1.76 15.93 -7.19
CA ILE A 89 -0.56 15.08 -7.34
C ILE A 89 0.74 15.85 -7.10
N ARG A 90 0.71 17.19 -7.07
CA ARG A 90 1.88 18.09 -6.93
C ARG A 90 2.94 17.92 -8.02
N MET A 91 2.49 17.54 -9.20
CA MET A 91 3.31 17.40 -10.39
C MET A 91 2.49 17.81 -11.61
N THR A 92 3.14 18.32 -12.65
CA THR A 92 2.47 18.55 -13.94
C THR A 92 2.20 17.20 -14.62
N LYS A 93 1.16 17.11 -15.46
CA LYS A 93 0.83 15.88 -16.20
C LYS A 93 2.05 15.32 -16.99
N PRO A 94 2.82 16.14 -17.74
CA PRO A 94 3.98 15.64 -18.48
C PRO A 94 5.09 15.08 -17.58
N CYS A 95 5.41 15.76 -16.48
CA CYS A 95 6.41 15.26 -15.53
C CYS A 95 5.97 13.96 -14.87
N PHE A 96 4.67 13.82 -14.59
CA PHE A 96 4.12 12.59 -14.00
C PHE A 96 4.25 11.40 -14.96
N TYR A 97 3.86 11.57 -16.23
CA TYR A 97 4.07 10.51 -17.23
C TYR A 97 5.53 10.19 -17.43
N ALA A 98 6.41 11.21 -17.52
CA ALA A 98 7.85 10.98 -17.64
C ALA A 98 8.42 10.18 -16.47
N LEU A 99 7.90 10.38 -15.25
CA LEU A 99 8.28 9.58 -14.08
C LEU A 99 7.80 8.13 -14.20
N VAL A 100 6.52 7.92 -14.55
CA VAL A 100 5.96 6.58 -14.72
C VAL A 100 6.70 5.81 -15.82
N ASP A 101 6.98 6.46 -16.95
CA ASP A 101 7.73 5.89 -18.06
C ASP A 101 9.17 5.56 -17.63
N ALA A 102 9.85 6.47 -16.93
CA ALA A 102 11.20 6.24 -16.44
C ALA A 102 11.31 5.01 -15.51
N LEU A 103 10.32 4.80 -14.64
CA LEU A 103 10.27 3.66 -13.72
C LEU A 103 9.92 2.35 -14.45
N THR A 104 8.98 2.40 -15.39
CA THR A 104 8.54 1.20 -16.12
C THR A 104 9.56 0.75 -17.17
N LEU A 105 10.19 1.67 -17.90
CA LEU A 105 11.23 1.36 -18.89
C LEU A 105 12.48 0.74 -18.26
N ARG A 106 12.79 1.08 -17.01
CA ARG A 106 13.86 0.46 -16.21
C ARG A 106 13.46 -0.89 -15.60
N GLY A 107 12.22 -1.34 -15.80
CA GLY A 107 11.70 -2.56 -15.19
C GLY A 107 11.51 -2.47 -13.67
N LEU A 108 11.50 -1.26 -13.10
CA LEU A 108 11.35 -1.05 -11.64
C LEU A 108 9.89 -1.13 -11.21
N LEU A 109 8.95 -0.84 -12.12
CA LEU A 109 7.52 -1.06 -11.94
C LEU A 109 6.95 -1.88 -13.11
N PRO A 110 5.89 -2.69 -12.88
CA PRO A 110 5.23 -3.42 -13.95
C PRO A 110 4.70 -2.47 -15.03
N TYR A 111 4.88 -2.82 -16.30
CA TYR A 111 4.32 -2.05 -17.41
C TYR A 111 2.80 -2.25 -17.49
N GLY A 112 2.05 -1.15 -17.60
CA GLY A 112 0.59 -1.16 -17.78
C GLY A 112 -0.21 -1.77 -16.61
N GLN A 113 -1.43 -2.25 -16.92
CA GLN A 113 -2.33 -2.92 -15.97
C GLN A 113 -1.99 -4.42 -15.84
N THR A 114 -0.75 -4.75 -15.50
CA THR A 114 -0.35 -6.16 -15.28
C THR A 114 -0.74 -6.65 -13.88
N SER A 115 -1.06 -5.73 -12.98
CA SER A 115 -1.47 -5.99 -11.60
C SER A 115 -2.87 -5.42 -11.33
N ARG A 116 -3.46 -5.77 -10.18
CA ARG A 116 -4.72 -5.15 -9.71
C ARG A 116 -4.61 -3.62 -9.57
N VAL A 117 -3.40 -3.09 -9.42
CA VAL A 117 -3.07 -1.67 -9.35
C VAL A 117 -2.12 -1.36 -10.51
N SER A 118 -2.44 -0.36 -11.35
CA SER A 118 -1.52 0.06 -12.42
C SER A 118 -0.30 0.78 -11.85
N SER A 119 0.81 0.79 -12.60
CA SER A 119 1.97 1.62 -12.27
C SER A 119 1.63 3.12 -12.19
N ILE A 120 0.69 3.59 -13.01
CA ILE A 120 0.13 4.95 -12.90
C ILE A 120 -0.52 5.17 -11.52
N GLU A 121 -1.34 4.22 -11.09
CA GLU A 121 -2.05 4.27 -9.82
C GLU A 121 -1.13 4.15 -8.61
N GLU A 122 -0.13 3.26 -8.68
CA GLU A 122 0.90 3.13 -7.65
C GLU A 122 1.66 4.45 -7.45
N VAL A 123 2.10 5.09 -8.55
CA VAL A 123 2.83 6.37 -8.48
C VAL A 123 1.91 7.50 -8.00
N ALA A 124 0.64 7.55 -8.44
CA ALA A 124 -0.32 8.53 -7.96
C ALA A 124 -0.60 8.41 -6.45
N LEU A 125 -0.74 7.18 -5.95
CA LEU A 125 -0.89 6.89 -4.52
C LEU A 125 0.33 7.34 -3.72
N PHE A 126 1.54 7.06 -4.22
CA PHE A 126 2.76 7.53 -3.59
C PHE A 126 2.79 9.06 -3.50
N MET A 127 2.48 9.74 -4.61
CA MET A 127 2.46 11.21 -4.68
C MET A 127 1.38 11.84 -3.79
N GLN A 128 0.20 11.23 -3.65
CA GLN A 128 -0.81 11.67 -2.67
C GLN A 128 -0.26 11.61 -1.24
N THR A 129 0.56 10.60 -0.94
CA THR A 129 1.16 10.45 0.39
C THR A 129 2.26 11.48 0.63
N VAL A 130 3.26 11.56 -0.26
CA VAL A 130 4.45 12.40 -0.04
C VAL A 130 4.28 13.85 -0.47
N GLY A 131 3.59 14.08 -1.59
CA GLY A 131 3.36 15.41 -2.14
C GLY A 131 2.20 16.11 -1.45
N MET A 132 1.15 15.35 -1.08
CA MET A 132 -0.05 15.93 -0.48
C MET A 132 -0.23 15.70 1.02
N HIS A 133 0.72 15.03 1.66
CA HIS A 133 0.64 14.69 3.08
C HIS A 133 -0.65 13.95 3.46
N LYS A 134 -1.24 13.19 2.52
CA LYS A 134 -2.41 12.36 2.81
C LYS A 134 -2.00 11.19 3.67
N ARG A 135 -2.87 10.83 4.62
CA ARG A 135 -2.66 9.63 5.43
C ARG A 135 -3.00 8.42 4.58
N GLN A 136 -2.36 7.28 4.86
CA GLN A 136 -2.71 6.03 4.16
C GLN A 136 -4.20 5.68 4.28
N ARG A 137 -4.86 6.06 5.39
CA ARG A 137 -6.30 5.92 5.57
C ARG A 137 -7.13 6.72 4.56
N ASP A 138 -6.69 7.92 4.20
CA ASP A 138 -7.36 8.74 3.18
C ASP A 138 -7.20 8.08 1.79
N ASN A 139 -6.04 7.45 1.56
CA ASN A 139 -5.79 6.71 0.33
C ASN A 139 -6.60 5.41 0.22
N ILE A 140 -6.95 4.75 1.34
CA ILE A 140 -7.89 3.62 1.32
C ILE A 140 -9.23 4.07 0.74
N GLU A 141 -9.78 5.17 1.25
CA GLU A 141 -11.07 5.70 0.77
C GLU A 141 -10.98 6.25 -0.65
N ARG A 142 -9.84 6.82 -1.05
CA ARG A 142 -9.67 7.38 -2.39
C ARG A 142 -9.49 6.30 -3.46
N PHE A 143 -8.58 5.36 -3.22
CA PHE A 143 -8.18 4.38 -4.21
C PHE A 143 -8.92 3.05 -4.08
N GLN A 144 -9.72 2.89 -3.03
CA GLN A 144 -10.55 1.69 -2.79
C GLN A 144 -9.73 0.40 -2.64
N HIS A 145 -8.49 0.51 -2.14
CA HIS A 145 -7.63 -0.62 -1.83
C HIS A 145 -7.50 -0.84 -0.32
N SER A 146 -7.24 -2.09 0.08
CA SER A 146 -6.97 -2.40 1.49
C SER A 146 -5.72 -1.66 1.98
N LEU A 147 -5.60 -1.43 3.30
CA LEU A 147 -4.41 -0.80 3.87
C LEU A 147 -3.13 -1.56 3.51
N GLU A 148 -3.19 -2.89 3.48
CA GLU A 148 -2.09 -3.76 3.08
C GLU A 148 -1.65 -3.45 1.64
N THR A 149 -2.58 -3.38 0.70
CA THR A 149 -2.29 -3.03 -0.70
C THR A 149 -1.70 -1.62 -0.78
N ILE A 150 -2.32 -0.62 -0.12
CA ILE A 150 -1.82 0.75 -0.11
C ILE A 150 -0.36 0.79 0.39
N ASN A 151 -0.06 0.11 1.49
CA ASN A 151 1.27 0.10 2.08
C ASN A 151 2.29 -0.63 1.19
N CYS A 152 1.91 -1.78 0.63
CA CYS A 152 2.76 -2.54 -0.29
C CYS A 152 3.13 -1.69 -1.52
N ARG A 153 2.14 -1.04 -2.15
CA ARG A 153 2.37 -0.20 -3.34
C ARG A 153 3.19 1.05 -3.03
N PHE A 154 2.94 1.68 -1.88
CA PHE A 154 3.76 2.80 -1.42
C PHE A 154 5.24 2.42 -1.32
N HIS A 155 5.56 1.30 -0.67
CA HIS A 155 6.94 0.84 -0.52
C HIS A 155 7.57 0.35 -1.82
N GLN A 156 6.77 -0.22 -2.73
CA GLN A 156 7.22 -0.61 -4.06
C GLN A 156 7.71 0.61 -4.86
N VAL A 157 6.91 1.69 -4.90
CA VAL A 157 7.30 2.94 -5.58
C VAL A 157 8.49 3.60 -4.87
N LEU A 158 8.51 3.64 -3.54
CA LEU A 158 9.65 4.18 -2.80
C LEU A 158 10.95 3.44 -3.15
N SER A 159 10.92 2.11 -3.19
CA SER A 159 12.09 1.29 -3.53
C SER A 159 12.54 1.55 -4.97
N ALA A 160 11.60 1.66 -5.91
CA ALA A 160 11.89 1.99 -7.30
C ALA A 160 12.55 3.38 -7.45
N LEU A 161 12.05 4.39 -6.73
CA LEU A 161 12.64 5.73 -6.71
C LEU A 161 14.04 5.72 -6.07
N CYS A 162 14.24 4.98 -4.98
CA CYS A 162 15.57 4.82 -4.36
C CYS A 162 16.57 4.14 -5.31
N ALA A 163 16.12 3.17 -6.11
CA ALA A 163 16.98 2.52 -7.11
C ALA A 163 17.38 3.48 -8.25
N MET A 164 16.51 4.42 -8.62
CA MET A 164 16.78 5.43 -9.65
C MET A 164 17.57 6.64 -9.11
N ALA A 165 17.54 6.88 -7.80
CA ALA A 165 18.17 8.04 -7.16
C ALA A 165 19.65 8.27 -7.51
N PRO A 166 20.53 7.24 -7.62
CA PRO A 166 21.93 7.46 -7.99
C PRO A 166 22.13 8.07 -9.38
N GLU A 167 21.22 7.82 -10.32
CA GLU A 167 21.27 8.41 -11.67
C GLU A 167 20.80 9.87 -11.68
N LEU A 168 19.87 10.23 -10.79
CA LEU A 168 19.23 11.55 -10.76
C LEU A 168 19.89 12.53 -9.80
N ILE A 169 20.37 12.02 -8.66
CA ILE A 169 20.96 12.81 -7.58
C ILE A 169 22.47 12.65 -7.67
N THR A 170 23.09 13.53 -8.45
CA THR A 170 24.55 13.62 -8.49
C THR A 170 25.03 14.35 -7.23
N ARG A 171 26.00 13.76 -6.53
CA ARG A 171 26.64 14.39 -5.38
C ARG A 171 27.39 15.64 -5.87
N PRO A 172 27.11 16.85 -5.34
CA PRO A 172 27.90 18.02 -5.70
C PRO A 172 29.36 17.83 -5.26
N SER A 173 30.30 18.42 -6.00
CA SER A 173 31.68 18.54 -5.54
C SER A 173 31.69 19.39 -4.26
N PHE A 174 32.15 18.81 -3.15
CA PHE A 174 32.29 19.53 -1.87
C PHE A 174 33.61 20.31 -1.78
N THR A 175 34.47 20.14 -2.77
CA THR A 175 35.79 20.77 -2.83
C THR A 175 35.75 22.09 -3.59
N GLU A 176 34.76 22.26 -4.47
CA GLU A 176 34.66 23.42 -5.36
C GLU A 176 33.40 24.23 -5.05
N THR A 177 33.60 25.49 -4.72
CA THR A 177 32.52 26.46 -4.57
C THR A 177 32.00 26.85 -5.95
N HIS A 178 30.68 26.77 -6.17
CA HIS A 178 30.06 27.15 -7.44
C HIS A 178 30.39 28.61 -7.83
N ALA A 179 30.67 28.88 -9.11
CA ALA A 179 31.13 30.18 -9.62
C ALA A 179 30.26 31.38 -9.17
N ARG A 180 28.93 31.21 -9.23
CA ARG A 180 27.97 32.22 -8.74
C ARG A 180 28.19 32.67 -7.28
N ILE A 181 28.77 31.82 -6.44
CA ILE A 181 29.07 32.11 -5.04
C ILE A 181 30.49 32.67 -4.90
N THR A 182 31.46 32.17 -5.67
CA THR A 182 32.83 32.72 -5.67
C THR A 182 32.89 34.16 -6.16
N ASP A 183 32.03 34.51 -7.11
CA ASP A 183 31.97 35.84 -7.71
C ASP A 183 31.21 36.84 -6.84
N ASN A 184 30.50 36.37 -5.80
CA ASN A 184 29.75 37.22 -4.89
C ASN A 184 30.56 37.50 -3.61
N PRO A 185 31.03 38.75 -3.39
CA PRO A 185 31.86 39.10 -2.24
C PRO A 185 31.13 39.00 -0.90
N ASP A 186 29.80 39.08 -0.86
CA ASP A 186 29.00 38.97 0.36
C ASP A 186 28.88 37.51 0.82
N PHE A 187 28.84 36.56 -0.12
CA PHE A 187 28.66 35.14 0.19
C PHE A 187 29.98 34.37 0.24
N TYR A 188 30.95 34.69 -0.62
CA TYR A 188 32.22 33.95 -0.73
C TYR A 188 32.99 33.72 0.59
N PRO A 189 33.05 34.68 1.55
CA PRO A 189 33.77 34.50 2.81
C PRO A 189 33.30 33.28 3.62
N PHE A 190 32.01 32.95 3.59
CA PHE A 190 31.45 31.80 4.32
C PHE A 190 31.85 30.44 3.74
N PHE A 191 32.18 30.41 2.45
CA PHE A 191 32.57 29.18 1.73
C PHE A 191 34.08 28.96 1.69
N LYS A 192 34.90 29.98 2.02
CA LYS A 192 36.36 29.90 2.05
C LYS A 192 36.93 29.16 3.26
N ILE A 193 36.21 29.14 4.39
CA ILE A 193 36.69 28.51 5.64
C ILE A 193 36.75 26.97 5.50
N HIS A 194 35.85 26.39 4.70
CA HIS A 194 35.74 24.94 4.56
C HIS A 194 36.90 24.32 3.76
N THR A 195 37.45 25.02 2.76
CA THR A 195 38.57 24.51 1.96
C THR A 195 39.90 24.58 2.72
N ASN A 196 40.17 25.67 3.43
CA ASN A 196 41.41 25.83 4.19
C ASN A 196 41.50 24.92 5.43
N THR A 197 40.38 24.66 6.12
CA THR A 197 40.37 23.77 7.30
C THR A 197 40.51 22.29 6.92
N LEU A 198 39.91 21.84 5.80
CA LEU A 198 40.07 20.45 5.32
C LEU A 198 41.47 20.15 4.78
N ILE A 199 42.10 21.11 4.09
CA ILE A 199 43.50 20.99 3.64
C ILE A 199 44.44 20.97 4.86
N GLY A 200 44.17 21.78 5.90
CA GLY A 200 44.97 21.77 7.14
C GLY A 200 44.95 20.44 7.90
N ILE A 201 43.79 19.75 7.98
CA ILE A 201 43.67 18.47 8.70
C ILE A 201 44.32 17.32 7.93
N THR A 202 44.26 17.34 6.59
CA THR A 202 44.86 16.29 5.73
C THR A 202 46.37 16.45 5.54
N THR A 203 46.94 17.61 5.87
CA THR A 203 48.40 17.84 5.81
C THR A 203 49.09 17.56 7.15
N PHE A 204 48.34 17.23 8.21
CA PHE A 204 48.85 16.94 9.56
C PHE A 204 48.68 15.46 9.99
N LEU A 205 48.20 14.59 9.10
CA LEU A 205 48.20 13.13 9.22
C LEU A 205 49.10 12.52 8.14
#